data_AF-A0A7S1WM26-F1
#
_entry.id   AF-A0A7S1WM26-F1
#
_cell.length_a   1.000
_cell.length_b   1.000
_cell.length_c   1.000
_cell.angle_alpha   90.00
_cell.angle_beta   90.00
_cell.angle_gamma   90.00
#
_symmetry.space_group_name_H-M   'P 1'
#
loop_
_entity.id
_entity.type
_entity.pdbx_description
1 polymer ?
#
loop_
_entity_poly.entity_id
_entity_poly.type
_entity_poly.pdbx_seq_one_letter_code
_entity_poly.pdbx_strand_id
1 'polypeptide(L)'
;EGGEEPGGSGRSGGSQASCREGDLDGVNDPSVDVPDQIACEEAPPGPLFKGTWVDEDGDSVRLQGTTLHGPDGDLDVTQIDERSFTVGTGLETFKATVAEDGRLVWGDGSAWTRKEQPSVAEGEQATQQDAAPAAEEKPPEQRLGTKVRWAF
;
A
#
# COMPACT_ATOMS: atom_id res chain seq x y z
N GLU A 1 -15.80 20.20 42.48
CA GLU A 1 -16.89 20.04 41.50
C GLU A 1 -16.38 19.07 40.45
N GLY A 2 -16.78 17.81 40.36
CA GLY A 2 -18.04 17.17 40.73
C GLY A 2 -18.69 16.67 39.44
N GLY A 3 -18.50 15.40 39.10
CA GLY A 3 -19.05 14.80 37.87
C GLY A 3 -18.56 13.38 37.61
N GLU A 4 -18.76 12.50 38.58
CA GLU A 4 -18.72 11.04 38.39
C GLU A 4 -20.02 10.59 37.72
N GLU A 5 -19.96 9.88 36.60
CA GLU A 5 -21.10 9.12 36.08
C GLU A 5 -20.78 7.61 36.09
N PRO A 6 -21.45 6.82 36.94
CA PRO A 6 -21.31 5.37 36.98
C PRO A 6 -22.40 4.65 36.17
N GLY A 7 -22.03 3.48 35.64
CA GLY A 7 -22.88 2.30 35.75
C GLY A 7 -23.85 2.01 34.60
N GLY A 8 -23.44 1.09 33.73
CA GLY A 8 -24.33 0.34 32.83
C GLY A 8 -24.10 -1.16 32.97
N SER A 9 -24.50 -1.74 34.11
CA SER A 9 -24.57 -3.19 34.29
C SER A 9 -25.83 -3.74 33.63
N GLY A 10 -25.67 -4.42 32.49
CA GLY A 10 -26.72 -5.22 31.86
C GLY A 10 -26.44 -6.71 32.01
N ARG A 11 -26.83 -7.30 33.15
CA ARG A 11 -27.04 -8.76 33.28
C ARG A 11 -28.50 -9.03 32.97
N SER A 12 -28.77 -10.12 32.24
CA SER A 12 -29.86 -11.10 32.46
C SER A 12 -30.49 -11.54 31.14
N GLY A 13 -30.45 -12.85 30.89
CA GLY A 13 -31.14 -13.48 29.77
C GLY A 13 -30.75 -14.93 29.60
N GLY A 14 -30.96 -15.74 30.64
CA GLY A 14 -30.85 -17.19 30.51
C GLY A 14 -31.88 -17.71 29.50
N SER A 15 -31.43 -18.54 28.56
CA SER A 15 -32.30 -19.41 27.80
C SER A 15 -31.72 -20.81 27.90
N GLN A 16 -32.35 -21.61 28.77
CA GLN A 16 -32.15 -23.05 28.85
C GLN A 16 -32.72 -23.66 27.57
N ALA A 17 -31.86 -23.96 26.60
CA ALA A 17 -32.25 -24.78 25.46
C ALA A 17 -32.17 -26.26 25.89
N SER A 18 -33.35 -26.81 26.13
CA SER A 18 -33.63 -28.22 26.40
C SER A 18 -33.02 -29.10 25.31
N CYS A 19 -32.09 -29.98 25.66
CA CYS A 19 -31.65 -31.09 24.82
C CYS A 19 -32.81 -32.09 24.69
N ARG A 20 -33.54 -32.01 23.57
CA ARG A 20 -34.44 -33.07 23.12
C ARG A 20 -33.63 -34.03 22.25
N GLU A 21 -33.34 -35.19 22.82
CA GLU A 21 -32.92 -36.37 22.06
C GLU A 21 -34.08 -36.79 21.15
N GLY A 22 -33.79 -36.94 19.85
CA GLY A 22 -34.75 -37.24 18.80
C GLY A 22 -34.05 -37.84 17.59
N ASP A 23 -33.70 -39.11 17.74
CA ASP A 23 -33.74 -40.24 16.79
C ASP A 23 -34.15 -39.97 15.31
N LEU A 24 -33.25 -40.38 14.40
CA LEU A 24 -33.42 -41.07 13.10
C LEU A 24 -34.35 -40.46 12.00
N ASP A 25 -33.77 -40.05 10.87
CA ASP A 25 -33.74 -40.83 9.62
C ASP A 25 -33.17 -39.98 8.45
N GLY A 26 -32.46 -40.65 7.55
CA GLY A 26 -31.61 -40.02 6.55
C GLY A 26 -32.34 -39.29 5.42
N VAL A 27 -31.77 -38.15 5.02
CA VAL A 27 -31.58 -37.83 3.60
C VAL A 27 -30.15 -37.34 3.40
N ASN A 28 -29.44 -38.14 2.61
CA ASN A 28 -28.17 -37.84 1.99
C ASN A 28 -28.34 -36.62 1.06
N ASP A 29 -27.86 -35.45 1.47
CA ASP A 29 -27.54 -34.34 0.57
C ASP A 29 -26.01 -34.24 0.47
N PRO A 30 -25.38 -34.84 -0.57
CA PRO A 30 -23.99 -34.63 -0.84
C PRO A 30 -23.83 -33.25 -1.48
N SER A 31 -22.81 -32.50 -1.08
CA SER A 31 -22.34 -31.28 -1.76
C SER A 31 -22.99 -29.96 -1.37
N VAL A 32 -22.50 -29.40 -0.27
CA VAL A 32 -21.74 -28.15 -0.42
C VAL A 32 -20.37 -28.37 0.19
N ASP A 33 -19.42 -28.78 -0.65
CA ASP A 33 -18.00 -28.48 -0.45
C ASP A 33 -17.92 -26.95 -0.40
N VAL A 34 -18.14 -26.39 0.80
CA VAL A 34 -17.70 -25.04 1.08
C VAL A 34 -16.19 -25.21 1.13
N PRO A 35 -15.39 -24.62 0.22
CA PRO A 35 -13.95 -24.54 0.41
C PRO A 35 -13.71 -23.61 1.61
N ASP A 36 -13.94 -24.17 2.79
CA ASP A 36 -13.53 -23.70 4.08
C ASP A 36 -12.00 -23.71 4.02
N GLN A 37 -11.41 -22.52 4.14
CA GLN A 37 -9.97 -22.33 4.31
C GLN A 37 -9.14 -22.45 3.02
N ILE A 38 -9.47 -21.66 1.99
CA ILE A 38 -8.38 -20.83 1.46
C ILE A 38 -8.07 -19.85 2.60
N ALA A 39 -7.24 -20.32 3.54
CA ALA A 39 -6.31 -19.41 4.17
C ALA A 39 -5.76 -18.62 3.01
N CYS A 40 -6.12 -17.34 2.91
CA CYS A 40 -5.35 -16.38 2.17
C CYS A 40 -4.00 -16.36 2.89
N GLU A 41 -3.22 -17.43 2.72
CA GLU A 41 -1.82 -17.53 3.07
C GLU A 41 -1.26 -16.28 2.42
N GLU A 42 -0.85 -15.35 3.29
CA GLU A 42 -0.50 -13.98 2.93
C GLU A 42 0.56 -14.06 1.83
N ALA A 43 0.10 -14.03 0.59
CA ALA A 43 0.94 -14.32 -0.54
C ALA A 43 1.95 -13.18 -0.59
N PRO A 44 3.26 -13.48 -0.62
CA PRO A 44 4.25 -12.43 -0.68
C PRO A 44 3.95 -11.58 -1.92
N PRO A 45 3.93 -10.24 -1.78
CA PRO A 45 3.62 -9.34 -2.86
C PRO A 45 4.42 -9.75 -4.09
N GLY A 46 3.69 -9.95 -5.18
CA GLY A 46 4.28 -10.37 -6.44
C GLY A 46 5.48 -9.48 -6.82
N PRO A 47 6.43 -9.99 -7.62
CA PRO A 47 7.64 -9.26 -8.02
C PRO A 47 7.35 -7.95 -8.78
N LEU A 48 6.10 -7.74 -9.18
CA LEU A 48 5.59 -6.52 -9.81
C LEU A 48 5.85 -5.26 -8.96
N PHE A 49 5.65 -5.34 -7.65
CA PHE A 49 5.72 -4.18 -6.78
C PHE A 49 7.15 -3.85 -6.32
N LYS A 50 8.07 -4.83 -6.41
CA LYS A 50 9.43 -4.69 -5.91
C LYS A 50 10.17 -3.58 -6.66
N GLY A 51 10.73 -2.60 -5.97
CA GLY A 51 11.45 -1.52 -6.64
C GLY A 51 11.62 -0.27 -5.79
N THR A 52 12.19 0.77 -6.40
CA THR A 52 12.19 2.12 -5.81
C THR A 52 11.04 2.89 -6.43
N TRP A 53 10.20 3.48 -5.59
CA TRP A 53 9.05 4.28 -6.00
C TRP A 53 9.27 5.71 -5.52
N VAL A 54 8.90 6.68 -6.35
CA VAL A 54 9.08 8.11 -6.07
C VAL A 54 7.72 8.77 -6.20
N ASP A 55 7.33 9.54 -5.21
CA ASP A 55 6.08 10.29 -5.24
C ASP A 55 6.20 11.59 -6.07
N GLU A 56 5.20 12.45 -5.99
CA GLU A 56 5.18 13.74 -6.69
C GLU A 56 6.07 14.82 -6.02
N ASP A 57 6.25 14.75 -4.70
CA ASP A 57 7.15 15.60 -3.92
C ASP A 57 8.63 15.20 -4.08
N GLY A 58 8.90 13.99 -4.57
CA GLY A 58 10.23 13.48 -4.87
C GLY A 58 10.82 12.59 -3.76
N ASP A 59 10.03 12.26 -2.76
CA ASP A 59 10.34 11.27 -1.73
C ASP A 59 10.39 9.88 -2.35
N SER A 60 11.50 9.19 -2.10
CA SER A 60 11.74 7.87 -2.64
C SER A 60 11.60 6.80 -1.56
N VAL A 61 10.74 5.83 -1.79
CA VAL A 61 10.61 4.63 -0.96
C VAL A 61 11.12 3.41 -1.72
N ARG A 62 11.43 2.35 -0.99
CA ARG A 62 11.86 1.09 -1.58
C ARG A 62 11.00 -0.07 -1.09
N LEU A 63 10.27 -0.71 -2.00
CA LEU A 63 9.50 -1.90 -1.70
C LEU A 63 10.33 -3.17 -1.96
N GLN A 64 10.51 -3.99 -0.92
CA GLN A 64 11.26 -5.24 -0.96
C GLN A 64 10.47 -6.37 -0.27
N GLY A 65 9.87 -7.26 -1.06
CA GLY A 65 8.98 -8.28 -0.50
C GLY A 65 7.79 -7.60 0.19
N THR A 66 7.46 -8.05 1.39
CA THR A 66 6.37 -7.52 2.23
C THR A 66 6.73 -6.26 3.01
N THR A 67 7.88 -5.64 2.77
CA THR A 67 8.33 -4.46 3.54
C THR A 67 8.59 -3.26 2.63
N LEU A 68 8.01 -2.12 2.99
CA LEU A 68 8.21 -0.82 2.37
C LEU A 68 9.15 0.00 3.23
N HIS A 69 10.36 0.25 2.71
CA HIS A 69 11.37 1.06 3.36
C HIS A 69 11.21 2.53 2.94
N GLY A 70 10.67 3.35 3.82
CA GLY A 70 10.53 4.80 3.65
C GLY A 70 11.51 5.60 4.51
N PRO A 71 11.54 6.93 4.36
CA PRO A 71 12.32 7.81 5.24
C PRO A 71 11.83 7.79 6.70
N ASP A 72 10.54 7.51 6.90
CA ASP A 72 9.90 7.41 8.23
C ASP A 72 10.05 6.03 8.89
N GLY A 73 10.61 5.05 8.18
CA GLY A 73 10.83 3.70 8.68
C GLY A 73 10.31 2.61 7.75
N ASP A 74 10.30 1.39 8.29
CA ASP A 74 9.86 0.19 7.59
C ASP A 74 8.35 -0.04 7.87
N LEU A 75 7.58 -0.23 6.80
CA LEU A 75 6.14 -0.49 6.87
C LEU A 75 5.82 -1.87 6.30
N ASP A 76 4.94 -2.60 6.97
CA ASP A 76 4.46 -3.90 6.50
C ASP A 76 3.42 -3.72 5.40
N VAL A 77 3.57 -4.52 4.35
CA VAL A 77 2.75 -4.51 3.15
C VAL A 77 2.06 -5.85 2.99
N THR A 78 0.73 -5.80 2.96
CA THR A 78 -0.13 -6.96 2.73
C THR A 78 -0.67 -6.91 1.31
N GLN A 79 -0.33 -7.90 0.50
CA GLN A 79 -0.88 -8.00 -0.85
C GLN A 79 -2.36 -8.38 -0.79
N ILE A 80 -3.21 -7.62 -1.48
CA ILE A 80 -4.65 -7.92 -1.60
C ILE A 80 -4.92 -8.61 -2.94
N ASP A 81 -4.34 -8.08 -4.01
CA ASP A 81 -4.55 -8.53 -5.39
C ASP A 81 -3.21 -8.58 -6.13
N GLU A 82 -3.20 -9.13 -7.35
CA GLU A 82 -2.03 -9.12 -8.24
C GLU A 82 -1.49 -7.71 -8.53
N ARG A 83 -2.35 -6.69 -8.44
CA ARG A 83 -2.02 -5.28 -8.69
C ARG A 83 -2.35 -4.36 -7.51
N SER A 84 -2.81 -4.87 -6.37
CA SER A 84 -3.16 -4.03 -5.22
C SER A 84 -2.57 -4.57 -3.93
N PHE A 85 -2.17 -3.66 -3.05
CA PHE A 85 -1.72 -3.99 -1.70
C PHE A 85 -2.19 -2.93 -0.70
N THR A 86 -2.09 -3.24 0.58
CA THR A 86 -2.30 -2.30 1.68
C THR A 86 -1.06 -2.16 2.54
N VAL A 87 -0.87 -0.97 3.09
CA VAL A 87 0.23 -0.64 4.00
C VAL A 87 -0.35 -0.17 5.32
N GLY A 88 0.06 -0.79 6.42
CA GLY A 88 -0.35 -0.41 7.77
C GLY A 88 0.68 0.50 8.44
N THR A 89 0.31 1.72 8.81
CA THR A 89 1.17 2.66 9.56
C THR A 89 0.92 2.61 11.07
N GLY A 90 0.23 1.56 11.55
CA GLY A 90 -0.22 1.42 12.94
C GLY A 90 -1.40 2.33 13.33
N LEU A 91 -1.51 3.49 12.69
CA LEU A 91 -2.62 4.44 12.87
C LEU A 91 -3.70 4.26 11.79
N GLU A 92 -3.27 3.97 10.56
CA GLU A 92 -4.18 3.87 9.42
C GLU A 92 -3.69 2.81 8.42
N THR A 93 -4.58 2.40 7.52
CA THR A 93 -4.25 1.45 6.45
C THR A 93 -4.50 2.12 5.11
N PHE A 94 -3.43 2.29 4.34
CA PHE A 94 -3.48 2.88 3.02
C PHE A 94 -3.54 1.79 1.97
N LYS A 95 -4.50 1.90 1.03
CA LYS A 95 -4.59 0.99 -0.12
C LYS A 95 -3.85 1.59 -1.30
N ALA A 96 -3.00 0.80 -1.94
CA ALA A 96 -2.30 1.17 -3.16
C ALA A 96 -2.64 0.18 -4.28
N THR A 97 -2.82 0.69 -5.49
CA THR A 97 -3.11 -0.08 -6.70
C THR A 97 -2.19 0.34 -7.84
N VAL A 98 -1.52 -0.63 -8.47
CA VAL A 98 -0.71 -0.41 -9.66
C VAL A 98 -1.63 -0.28 -10.87
N ALA A 99 -1.61 0.90 -11.48
CA ALA A 99 -2.29 1.21 -12.74
C ALA A 99 -1.62 0.49 -13.92
N GLU A 100 -2.32 0.44 -15.05
CA GLU A 100 -1.84 -0.22 -16.27
C GLU A 100 -0.58 0.43 -16.86
N ASP A 101 -0.41 1.73 -16.63
CA ASP A 101 0.80 2.50 -16.96
C ASP A 101 2.01 2.19 -16.06
N GLY A 102 1.89 1.28 -15.09
CA GLY A 102 2.97 0.93 -14.17
C GLY A 102 3.22 1.95 -13.05
N ARG A 103 2.27 2.86 -12.82
CA ARG A 103 2.26 3.81 -11.70
C ARG A 103 1.51 3.23 -10.51
N LEU A 104 1.95 3.56 -9.31
CA LEU A 104 1.29 3.16 -8.07
C LEU A 104 0.33 4.26 -7.63
N VAL A 105 -0.97 4.00 -7.58
CA VAL A 105 -2.00 4.95 -7.17
C VAL A 105 -2.47 4.60 -5.76
N TRP A 106 -2.37 5.55 -4.84
CA TRP A 106 -2.84 5.42 -3.47
C TRP A 106 -4.30 5.83 -3.33
N GLY A 107 -4.96 5.28 -2.31
CA GLY A 107 -6.38 5.53 -2.04
C GLY A 107 -6.73 6.98 -1.72
N ASP A 108 -5.76 7.80 -1.33
CA ASP A 108 -5.93 9.25 -1.12
C ASP A 108 -5.85 10.06 -2.44
N GLY A 109 -5.39 9.44 -3.53
CA GLY A 109 -5.21 10.08 -4.83
C GLY A 109 -3.74 10.32 -5.22
N SER A 110 -2.79 10.15 -4.30
CA SER A 110 -1.35 10.25 -4.60
C SER A 110 -0.90 9.21 -5.62
N ALA A 111 -0.01 9.58 -6.53
CA ALA A 111 0.49 8.70 -7.58
C ALA A 111 2.02 8.61 -7.55
N TRP A 112 2.56 7.43 -7.27
CA TRP A 112 4.01 7.18 -7.25
C TRP A 112 4.46 6.53 -8.54
N THR A 113 5.64 6.93 -9.00
CA THR A 113 6.28 6.45 -10.22
C THR A 113 7.45 5.55 -9.87
N ARG A 114 7.60 4.45 -10.61
CA ARG A 114 8.72 3.54 -10.40
C ARG A 114 9.99 4.20 -10.92
N LYS A 115 10.97 4.40 -10.04
CA LYS A 115 12.34 4.75 -10.43
C LYS A 115 12.99 3.48 -10.94
N GLU A 116 12.67 3.13 -12.18
CA GLU A 116 13.35 2.03 -12.87
C GLU A 116 14.86 2.29 -12.76
N GLN A 117 15.57 1.36 -12.13
CA GLN A 117 17.01 1.33 -12.33
C GLN A 117 17.20 1.09 -13.84
N PRO A 118 18.07 1.86 -14.52
CA PRO A 118 18.40 1.58 -15.91
C PRO A 118 18.91 0.14 -15.95
N SER A 119 18.03 -0.77 -16.34
CA SER A 119 18.37 -2.16 -16.50
C SER A 119 19.40 -2.16 -17.61
N VAL A 120 20.62 -2.59 -17.28
CA VAL A 120 21.73 -2.73 -18.22
C VAL A 120 21.45 -3.94 -19.14
N ALA A 121 20.27 -3.96 -19.74
CA ALA A 121 19.93 -4.72 -20.92
C ALA A 121 20.14 -3.77 -22.10
N GLU A 122 21.42 -3.70 -22.48
CA GLU A 122 22.00 -3.11 -23.68
C GLU A 122 21.13 -3.24 -24.95
N GLY A 123 21.10 -2.19 -25.78
CA GLY A 123 20.85 -2.34 -27.22
C GLY A 123 19.69 -1.54 -27.82
N GLU A 124 19.97 -0.28 -28.16
CA GLU A 124 19.70 0.24 -29.50
C GLU A 124 18.26 0.12 -30.07
N GLN A 125 17.32 0.91 -29.53
CA GLN A 125 16.30 1.67 -30.28
C GLN A 125 15.96 2.91 -29.41
N ALA A 126 16.41 4.17 -29.60
CA ALA A 126 16.61 4.96 -30.82
C ALA A 126 15.43 4.74 -31.79
N THR A 127 14.50 5.64 -32.05
CA THR A 127 14.48 7.11 -32.03
C THR A 127 13.03 7.49 -32.38
N GLN A 128 12.49 8.60 -31.87
CA GLN A 128 11.92 9.70 -32.66
C GLN A 128 11.10 10.65 -31.77
N GLN A 129 11.81 11.53 -31.08
CA GLN A 129 11.35 12.91 -30.97
C GLN A 129 12.37 13.76 -31.72
N ASP A 130 12.35 13.62 -33.04
CA ASP A 130 13.11 14.48 -33.95
C ASP A 130 12.29 15.75 -34.21
N ALA A 131 12.98 16.87 -33.95
CA ALA A 131 12.80 18.21 -34.50
C ALA A 131 11.51 18.98 -34.11
N ALA A 132 11.58 20.26 -33.74
CA ALA A 132 12.52 21.27 -34.24
C ALA A 132 12.59 22.50 -33.27
N PRO A 133 13.37 23.56 -33.55
CA PRO A 133 14.70 23.75 -32.94
C PRO A 133 14.94 25.17 -32.38
N ALA A 134 16.16 25.38 -31.88
CA ALA A 134 16.91 26.63 -31.88
C ALA A 134 16.64 27.71 -30.81
N ALA A 135 17.70 27.92 -30.02
CA ALA A 135 18.22 29.20 -29.53
C ALA A 135 17.37 30.01 -28.52
N GLU A 136 17.84 30.07 -27.28
CA GLU A 136 18.41 31.33 -26.75
C GLU A 136 19.22 31.06 -25.47
N GLU A 137 20.53 31.25 -25.54
CA GLU A 137 21.42 31.32 -24.38
C GLU A 137 20.99 32.46 -23.45
N LYS A 138 20.81 32.18 -22.14
CA LYS A 138 20.96 33.20 -21.10
C LYS A 138 22.18 32.88 -20.23
N PRO A 139 23.03 33.88 -19.92
CA PRO A 139 24.37 33.67 -19.38
C PRO A 139 24.35 33.38 -17.86
N PRO A 140 25.45 32.82 -17.32
CA PRO A 140 25.59 32.55 -15.89
C PRO A 140 26.11 33.78 -15.13
N GLU A 141 25.23 34.46 -14.38
CA GLU A 141 25.55 35.55 -13.46
C GLU A 141 24.43 35.55 -12.39
N GLN A 142 24.60 35.53 -11.08
CA GLN A 142 25.75 35.72 -10.20
C GLN A 142 25.52 34.97 -8.89
N ARG A 143 26.64 34.59 -8.27
CA ARG A 143 26.75 34.21 -6.87
C ARG A 143 26.39 35.43 -6.00
N LEU A 144 25.40 35.32 -5.12
CA LEU A 144 25.34 36.14 -3.90
C LEU A 144 24.83 35.26 -2.76
N GLY A 145 25.77 34.84 -1.93
CA GLY A 145 25.50 34.10 -0.71
C GLY A 145 24.69 34.95 0.26
N THR A 146 23.63 34.37 0.81
CA THR A 146 22.98 34.91 2.00
C THR A 146 23.37 34.02 3.17
N LYS A 147 24.38 34.46 3.93
CA LYS A 147 24.67 33.94 5.27
C LYS A 147 23.47 34.26 6.15
N VAL A 148 22.63 33.28 6.45
CA VAL A 148 21.67 33.37 7.55
C VAL A 148 22.47 33.16 8.83
N ARG A 149 22.70 34.25 9.57
CA ARG A 149 23.20 34.21 10.94
C ARG A 149 22.03 33.82 11.85
N TRP A 150 22.14 32.67 12.51
CA TRP A 150 21.35 32.39 13.69
C TRP A 150 22.05 33.06 14.87
N ALA A 151 21.37 34.03 15.49
CA ALA A 151 21.76 34.60 16.77
C ALA A 151 21.17 33.74 17.90
N PHE A 152 21.97 33.57 18.94
CA PHE A 152 21.75 32.83 20.18
C PHE A 152 20.41 33.10 20.86
#